data_AF-A0A2K2TSL6-F1
#
_entry.id   AF-A0A2K2TSL6-F1
#
_cell.length_a   1.000
_cell.length_b   1.000
_cell.length_c   1.000
_cell.angle_alpha   90.00
_cell.angle_beta   90.00
_cell.angle_gamma   90.00
#
_symmetry.space_group_name_H-M   'P 1'
#
loop_
_entity.id
_entity.type
_entity.pdbx_description
1 polymer ?
#
loop_
_entity_poly.entity_id
_entity_poly.type
_entity_poly.pdbx_seq_one_letter_code
_entity_poly.pdbx_strand_id
1 'polypeptide(L)'
;MNEELYELLETEFLKYRIDEEVEDVLLTLAESLADTAKIGQETSYSEQIGSARLTVYGTLEESEDEDPAVFIRSLKINDSEYEINDYLL
;
A
#
# COMPACT_ATOMS: atom_id res chain seq x y z
N MET A 1 7.26 -8.57 -1.17
CA MET A 1 8.16 -7.51 -0.69
C MET A 1 9.49 -8.15 -0.24
N ASN A 2 10.63 -7.49 -0.44
CA ASN A 2 11.93 -7.98 0.04
C ASN A 2 12.37 -7.26 1.35
N GLU A 3 13.34 -7.84 2.05
CA GLU A 3 13.84 -7.32 3.34
C GLU A 3 14.42 -5.91 3.23
N GLU A 4 15.20 -5.63 2.18
CA GLU A 4 15.79 -4.29 1.95
C GLU A 4 14.74 -3.19 1.79
N LEU A 5 13.65 -3.48 1.06
CA LEU A 5 12.54 -2.55 0.90
C LEU A 5 11.76 -2.37 2.19
N TYR A 6 11.56 -3.46 2.94
CA TYR A 6 10.89 -3.39 4.24
C TYR A 6 11.64 -2.47 5.21
N GLU A 7 12.95 -2.68 5.39
CA GLU A 7 13.79 -1.84 6.27
C GLU A 7 13.82 -0.36 5.83
N LEU A 8 13.82 -0.13 4.51
CA LEU A 8 13.75 1.21 3.94
C LEU A 8 12.43 1.91 4.29
N LEU A 9 11.30 1.21 4.12
CA LEU A 9 9.97 1.73 4.44
C LEU A 9 9.81 1.96 5.94
N GLU A 10 10.28 1.04 6.78
CA GLU A 10 10.28 1.19 8.25
C GLU A 10 11.05 2.46 8.65
N THR A 11 12.24 2.66 8.06
CA THR A 11 13.05 3.85 8.29
C THR A 11 12.33 5.13 7.86
N GLU A 12 11.62 5.12 6.74
CA GLU A 12 10.82 6.27 6.28
C GLU A 12 9.62 6.53 7.19
N PHE A 13 8.91 5.49 7.63
CA PHE A 13 7.76 5.60 8.51
C PHE A 13 8.14 6.27 9.84
N LEU A 14 9.27 5.85 10.42
CA LEU A 14 9.82 6.47 11.63
C LEU A 14 10.13 7.96 11.46
N LYS A 15 10.62 8.40 10.28
CA LYS A 15 10.88 9.83 10.01
C LYS A 15 9.60 10.67 10.08
N TYR A 16 8.47 10.07 9.71
CA TYR A 16 7.17 10.74 9.65
C TYR A 16 6.26 10.45 10.84
N ARG A 17 6.76 9.76 11.87
CA ARG A 17 5.98 9.35 13.07
C ARG A 17 4.79 8.47 12.72
N ILE A 18 5.01 7.53 11.81
CA ILE A 18 4.12 6.41 11.58
C ILE A 18 4.66 5.30 12.48
N ASP A 19 3.91 4.97 13.54
CA ASP A 19 4.32 4.03 14.57
C ASP A 19 3.81 2.60 14.29
N GLU A 20 2.93 2.44 13.30
CA GLU A 20 2.44 1.13 12.84
C GLU A 20 3.47 0.38 11.99
N GLU A 21 3.39 -0.96 11.96
CA GLU A 21 4.25 -1.80 11.13
C GLU A 21 3.96 -1.58 9.63
N VAL A 22 4.98 -1.77 8.78
CA VAL A 22 4.84 -1.54 7.34
C VAL A 22 3.75 -2.45 6.75
N GLU A 23 3.67 -3.70 7.19
CA GLU A 23 2.65 -4.66 6.75
C GLU A 23 1.24 -4.20 7.12
N ASP A 24 1.02 -3.76 8.37
CA ASP A 24 -0.29 -3.30 8.85
C ASP A 24 -0.78 -2.08 8.06
N VAL A 25 0.11 -1.12 7.79
CA VAL A 25 -0.22 0.07 7.00
C VAL A 25 -0.53 -0.30 5.55
N LEU A 26 0.29 -1.15 4.94
CA LEU A 26 0.07 -1.60 3.57
C LEU A 26 -1.24 -2.37 3.42
N LEU A 27 -1.57 -3.24 4.39
CA LEU A 27 -2.83 -3.97 4.43
C LEU A 27 -4.02 -3.02 4.53
N THR A 28 -3.97 -2.05 5.45
CA THR A 28 -5.02 -1.03 5.62
C THR A 28 -5.25 -0.22 4.33
N LEU A 29 -4.15 0.16 3.66
CA LEU A 29 -4.21 0.89 2.39
C LEU A 29 -4.75 0.01 1.26
N ALA A 30 -4.44 -1.29 1.25
CA ALA A 30 -4.96 -2.25 0.27
C ALA A 30 -6.47 -2.46 0.43
N GLU A 31 -6.96 -2.63 1.67
CA GLU A 31 -8.39 -2.72 1.98
C GLU A 31 -9.13 -1.44 1.53
N SER A 32 -8.59 -0.27 1.86
CA SER A 32 -9.17 1.02 1.46
C SER A 32 -9.17 1.21 -0.07
N LEU A 33 -8.13 0.70 -0.75
CA LEU A 33 -8.07 0.69 -2.20
C LEU A 33 -9.15 -0.25 -2.76
N ALA A 34 -9.33 -1.45 -2.21
CA ALA A 34 -10.36 -2.41 -2.64
C ALA A 34 -11.79 -1.83 -2.52
N ASP A 35 -12.08 -1.14 -1.42
CA ASP A 35 -13.39 -0.51 -1.16
C ASP A 35 -13.77 0.55 -2.19
N THR A 36 -12.76 1.17 -2.83
CA THR A 36 -12.96 2.26 -3.79
C THR A 36 -12.65 1.86 -5.24
N ALA A 37 -11.93 0.76 -5.44
CA ALA A 37 -11.51 0.27 -6.74
C ALA A 37 -12.62 -0.45 -7.49
N LYS A 38 -12.44 -0.54 -8.81
CA LYS A 38 -13.17 -1.50 -9.65
C LYS A 38 -12.20 -2.58 -10.09
N ILE A 39 -12.70 -3.80 -10.17
CA ILE A 39 -11.93 -4.95 -10.66
C ILE A 39 -11.33 -4.63 -12.03
N GLY A 40 -10.02 -4.92 -12.17
CA GLY A 40 -9.24 -4.71 -13.39
C GLY A 40 -8.89 -3.26 -13.71
N GLN A 41 -9.21 -2.31 -12.82
CA GLN A 41 -8.89 -0.89 -12.99
C GLN A 41 -7.74 -0.47 -12.08
N GLU A 42 -6.66 0.03 -12.67
CA GLU A 42 -5.59 0.70 -11.91
C GLU A 42 -6.16 1.95 -11.24
N THR A 43 -5.96 2.05 -9.93
CA THR A 43 -6.43 3.17 -9.11
C THR A 43 -5.37 3.54 -8.07
N SER A 44 -5.67 4.59 -7.32
CA SER A 44 -4.85 5.03 -6.20
C SER A 44 -5.71 5.47 -5.04
N TYR A 45 -5.27 5.18 -3.83
CA TYR A 45 -5.87 5.67 -2.59
C TYR A 45 -4.84 6.47 -1.81
N SER A 46 -5.25 7.61 -1.24
CA SER A 46 -4.38 8.46 -0.42
C SER A 46 -4.97 8.69 0.95
N GLU A 47 -4.14 8.60 1.98
CA GLU A 47 -4.51 8.93 3.35
C GLU A 47 -3.35 9.62 4.08
N GLN A 48 -3.68 10.39 5.12
CA GLN A 48 -2.69 11.01 5.99
C GLN A 48 -2.48 10.14 7.23
N ILE A 49 -1.27 9.60 7.39
CA ILE A 49 -0.88 8.77 8.53
C ILE A 49 0.33 9.43 9.19
N GLY A 50 0.24 9.68 10.50
CA GLY A 50 1.20 10.49 11.23
C GLY A 50 1.34 11.90 10.62
N SER A 51 2.55 12.23 10.17
CA SER A 51 2.86 13.50 9.48
C SER A 51 3.09 13.37 7.97
N ALA A 52 2.92 12.18 7.39
CA ALA A 52 3.06 11.96 5.96
C ALA A 52 1.72 11.73 5.28
N ARG A 53 1.67 12.07 3.99
CA ARG A 53 0.62 11.61 3.09
C ARG A 53 1.12 10.36 2.38
N LEU A 54 0.47 9.24 2.68
CA LEU A 54 0.68 7.98 1.98
C LEU A 54 -0.27 7.91 0.79
N THR A 55 0.22 7.42 -0.35
CA THR A 55 -0.61 7.13 -1.53
C THR A 55 -0.20 5.78 -2.08
N VAL A 56 -1.13 4.85 -2.04
CA VAL A 56 -0.93 3.52 -2.61
C VAL A 56 -1.48 3.49 -4.02
N TYR A 57 -0.76 2.83 -4.93
CA TYR A 57 -1.16 2.59 -6.31
C TYR A 57 -1.28 1.10 -6.54
N GLY A 58 -2.40 0.69 -7.12
CA GLY A 58 -2.68 -0.73 -7.28
C GLY A 58 -3.93 -1.00 -8.10
N THR A 59 -4.21 -2.29 -8.23
CA THR A 59 -5.34 -2.81 -8.99
C THR A 59 -6.03 -3.86 -8.15
N LEU A 60 -7.36 -3.80 -8.08
CA LEU A 60 -8.17 -4.89 -7.56
C LEU A 60 -8.32 -5.93 -8.67
N GLU A 61 -7.92 -7.17 -8.42
CA GLU A 61 -7.95 -8.26 -9.40
C GLU A 61 -8.96 -9.34 -9.00
N GLU A 62 -9.53 -10.02 -10.00
CA GLU A 62 -10.30 -11.24 -9.73
C GLU A 62 -9.35 -12.32 -9.23
N SER A 63 -9.72 -12.98 -8.13
CA SER A 63 -9.00 -14.16 -7.63
C SER A 63 -9.81 -15.42 -7.95
N GLU A 64 -9.17 -16.59 -7.88
CA GLU A 64 -9.89 -17.87 -7.91
C GLU A 64 -10.58 -18.19 -6.57
N ASP A 65 -10.35 -17.37 -5.55
CA ASP A 65 -10.94 -17.46 -4.21
C ASP A 65 -12.26 -16.65 -4.13
N GLU A 66 -12.94 -16.69 -2.98
CA GLU A 66 -14.21 -15.95 -2.79
C GLU A 66 -14.01 -14.42 -2.74
N ASP A 67 -12.83 -13.93 -2.35
CA ASP A 67 -12.53 -12.51 -2.17
C ASP A 67 -11.50 -12.00 -3.20
N PRO A 68 -11.73 -10.83 -3.83
CA PRO A 68 -10.82 -10.28 -4.83
C PRO A 68 -9.47 -9.89 -4.21
N ALA A 69 -8.38 -10.15 -4.94
CA ALA A 69 -7.04 -9.87 -4.49
C ALA A 69 -6.62 -8.43 -4.84
N VAL A 70 -5.81 -7.81 -4.00
CA VAL A 70 -5.28 -6.46 -4.28
C VAL A 70 -3.82 -6.53 -4.63
N PHE A 71 -3.50 -6.15 -5.88
CA PHE A 71 -2.13 -5.96 -6.32
C PHE A 71 -1.67 -4.53 -6.02
N ILE A 72 -0.66 -4.38 -5.16
CA ILE A 72 -0.01 -3.11 -4.87
C ILE A 72 1.24 -2.96 -5.72
N ARG A 73 1.19 -2.00 -6.65
CA ARG A 73 2.31 -1.67 -7.53
C ARG A 73 3.35 -0.83 -6.79
N SER A 74 2.93 0.27 -6.17
CA SER A 74 3.83 1.20 -5.50
C SER A 74 3.16 1.91 -4.32
N LEU A 75 3.98 2.31 -3.35
CA LEU A 75 3.61 3.19 -2.25
C LEU A 75 4.38 4.50 -2.39
N LYS A 76 3.67 5.62 -2.34
CA LYS A 76 4.25 6.95 -2.30
C LYS A 76 4.11 7.55 -0.91
N ILE A 77 5.23 7.98 -0.34
CA ILE A 77 5.32 8.67 0.94
C ILE A 77 5.71 10.13 0.64
N ASN A 78 4.77 11.05 0.77
CA ASN A 78 4.91 12.44 0.35
C ASN A 78 5.33 12.56 -1.12
N ASP A 79 6.60 12.83 -1.39
CA ASP A 79 7.17 13.01 -2.73
C ASP A 79 8.01 11.81 -3.22
N SER A 80 8.30 10.85 -2.34
CA SER A 80 9.11 9.65 -2.64
C SER A 80 8.21 8.45 -2.97
N GLU A 81 8.49 7.74 -4.06
CA GLU A 81 7.73 6.56 -4.49
C GLU A 81 8.60 5.30 -4.40
N TYR A 82 8.01 4.23 -3.88
CA TYR A 82 8.64 2.95 -3.60
C TYR A 82 7.86 1.85 -4.31
N GLU A 83 8.53 1.07 -5.16
CA GLU A 83 7.91 -0.06 -5.85
C GLU A 83 7.74 -1.24 -4.88
N ILE A 84 6.50 -1.73 -4.74
CA ILE A 84 6.16 -2.85 -3.84
C ILE A 84 6.01 -4.14 -4.64
N ASN A 85 5.21 -4.10 -5.71
CA ASN A 85 4.89 -5.23 -6.60
C ASN A 85 4.49 -6.49 -5.83
N ASP A 86 3.47 -6.38 -4.98
CA ASP A 86 3.02 -7.47 -4.11
C ASP A 86 1.49 -7.54 -3.99
N TYR A 87 0.99 -8.71 -3.59
CA TYR A 87 -0.43 -8.94 -3.31
C TYR A 87 -0.66 -8.94 -1.80
N LEU A 88 -1.65 -8.19 -1.31
CA LEU A 88 -1.86 -7.97 0.12
C LEU A 88 -3.21 -8.45 0.65
N LEU A 89 -4.05 -9.05 -0.20
CA LEU A 89 -5.32 -9.70 0.13
C LEU A 89 -5.50 -10.93 -0.75
#